data_AF-A0A2G6MTY9-F1
#
_entry.id   AF-A0A2G6MTY9-F1
#
_cell.length_a   1.000
_cell.length_b   1.000
_cell.length_c   1.000
_cell.angle_alpha   90.00
_cell.angle_beta   90.00
_cell.angle_gamma   90.00
#
_symmetry.space_group_name_H-M   'P 1'
#
loop_
_entity.id
_entity.type
_entity.pdbx_description
1 polymer ?
#
loop_
_entity_poly.entity_id
_entity_poly.type
_entity_poly.pdbx_seq_one_letter_code
_entity_poly.pdbx_strand_id
1 'polypeptide(L)' 'MEAVNIQPDFPVAHNNLAVAYLEMKNYPKAIYHCDKAAALGFEVHSDLLEELASHRK' A
#
# COMPACT_ATOMS: atom_id res chain seq x y z
N MET A 1 4.28 -21.37 -24.26
CA MET A 1 3.42 -20.65 -23.30
C MET A 1 4.33 -20.17 -22.19
N GLU A 2 4.89 -18.97 -22.36
CA GLU A 2 5.63 -18.32 -21.28
C GLU A 2 4.63 -17.98 -20.18
N ALA A 3 4.86 -18.55 -19.00
CA ALA A 3 4.12 -18.20 -17.80
C ALA A 3 4.26 -16.70 -17.61
N VAL A 4 3.12 -16.00 -17.64
CA VAL A 4 3.03 -14.59 -17.25
C VAL A 4 3.67 -14.51 -15.87
N ASN A 5 4.87 -13.91 -15.81
CA ASN A 5 5.49 -13.51 -14.56
C ASN A 5 4.42 -12.72 -13.81
N ILE A 6 3.84 -13.33 -12.77
CA ILE A 6 3.00 -12.63 -11.81
C ILE A 6 3.90 -11.52 -11.29
N GLN A 7 3.69 -10.30 -11.76
CA GLN A 7 4.55 -9.17 -11.43
C GLN A 7 4.61 -9.09 -9.90
N PRO A 8 5.77 -9.36 -9.27
CA PRO A 8 5.90 -9.34 -7.83
C PRO A 8 5.73 -7.92 -7.27
N ASP A 9 5.65 -6.94 -8.15
CA ASP A 9 5.54 -5.52 -7.89
C ASP A 9 4.25 -4.97 -8.53
N PHE A 10 3.09 -5.32 -7.98
CA PHE A 10 1.82 -4.70 -8.38
C PHE A 10 1.47 -3.56 -7.40
N PRO A 11 1.96 -2.32 -7.62
CA PRO A 11 1.78 -1.19 -6.71
C PRO A 11 0.33 -0.95 -6.29
N VAL A 12 -0.61 -1.15 -7.23
CA VAL A 12 -2.05 -0.99 -7.01
C VAL A 12 -2.56 -1.96 -5.94
N ALA A 13 -2.12 -3.23 -5.94
CA ALA A 13 -2.53 -4.19 -4.91
C ALA A 13 -2.00 -3.80 -3.53
N HIS A 14 -0.78 -3.26 -3.47
CA HIS A 14 -0.24 -2.73 -2.22
C HIS A 14 -1.06 -1.54 -1.72
N ASN A 15 -1.48 -0.62 -2.58
CA ASN A 15 -2.39 0.46 -2.18
C ASN A 15 -3.74 -0.06 -1.67
N ASN A 16 -4.34 -1.03 -2.37
CA ASN A 16 -5.61 -1.64 -1.94
C ASN A 16 -5.48 -2.35 -0.58
N LEU A 17 -4.37 -3.06 -0.36
CA LEU A 17 -4.07 -3.66 0.94
C LEU A 17 -3.88 -2.59 2.01
N ALA A 18 -3.23 -1.47 1.70
CA ALA A 18 -3.06 -0.37 2.63
C ALA A 18 -4.42 0.17 3.11
N VAL A 19 -5.34 0.43 2.18
CA VAL A 19 -6.72 0.86 2.49
C VAL A 19 -7.46 -0.21 3.30
N ALA A 20 -7.42 -1.47 2.87
CA ALA A 20 -8.10 -2.55 3.59
C ALA A 20 -7.59 -2.71 5.04
N TYR A 21 -6.28 -2.60 5.26
CA TYR A 21 -5.72 -2.65 6.60
C TYR A 21 -6.01 -1.39 7.43
N LEU A 22 -6.11 -0.22 6.80
CA LEU A 22 -6.55 1.01 7.46
C LEU A 22 -7.97 0.85 8.01
N GLU A 23 -8.90 0.34 7.20
CA GLU A 23 -10.29 0.05 7.61
C GLU A 23 -10.36 -0.96 8.77
N MET A 24 -9.43 -1.92 8.79
CA MET A 24 -9.28 -2.87 9.90
C MET A 24 -8.55 -2.27 11.13
N LYS A 25 -8.18 -0.98 11.10
CA LYS A 25 -7.35 -0.30 12.11
C LYS A 25 -6.00 -0.99 12.36
N ASN A 26 -5.52 -1.75 11.38
CA ASN A 26 -4.21 -2.38 11.40
C ASN A 26 -3.19 -1.44 10.75
N TYR A 27 -2.93 -0.33 11.44
CA TYR A 27 -2.03 0.73 10.96
C TYR A 27 -0.63 0.24 10.59
N PRO A 28 0.02 -0.68 11.33
CA PRO A 28 1.35 -1.18 10.94
C PRO A 28 1.37 -1.83 9.55
N LYS A 29 0.37 -2.66 9.24
CA LYS A 29 0.27 -3.29 7.90
C LYS A 29 -0.17 -2.30 6.84
N ALA A 30 -1.05 -1.36 7.19
CA ALA A 30 -1.47 -0.30 6.29
C ALA A 30 -0.29 0.56 5.85
N ILE A 31 0.55 1.00 6.79
CA ILE A 31 1.79 1.76 6.52
C ILE A 31 2.74 0.95 5.64
N TYR A 32 3.01 -0.32 5.99
CA TYR A 32 3.91 -1.17 5.20
C TYR A 32 3.49 -1.27 3.73
N HIS A 33 2.20 -1.52 3.48
CA HIS A 33 1.70 -1.65 2.11
C HIS A 33 1.59 -0.30 1.39
N CYS A 34 1.28 0.78 2.11
CA CYS A 34 1.32 2.13 1.57
C CYS A 34 2.72 2.51 1.09
N ASP A 35 3.74 2.27 1.93
CA ASP A 35 5.14 2.58 1.61
C ASP A 35 5.65 1.70 0.47
N LYS A 36 5.24 0.43 0.42
CA LYS A 36 5.59 -0.48 -0.68
C LYS A 36 4.97 -0.01 -2.00
N ALA A 37 3.70 0.43 -1.99
CA ALA A 37 3.06 1.01 -3.18
C ALA A 37 3.83 2.25 -3.68
N ALA A 38 4.14 3.19 -2.78
CA ALA A 38 4.91 4.39 -3.10
C ALA A 38 6.31 4.06 -3.63
N ALA A 39 7.03 3.12 -3.01
CA ALA A 39 8.36 2.69 -3.44
C ALA A 39 8.37 2.03 -4.83
N LEU A 40 7.24 1.46 -5.26
CA LEU A 40 7.04 0.91 -6.59
C LEU A 40 6.56 1.94 -7.62
N GLY A 41 6.56 3.23 -7.26
CA GLY A 41 6.16 4.33 -8.12
C GLY A 41 4.65 4.56 -8.20
N PHE A 42 3.86 3.98 -7.29
CA PHE A 42 2.45 4.31 -7.20
C PHE A 42 2.26 5.70 -6.59
N GLU A 43 1.39 6.49 -7.19
CA GLU A 43 0.91 7.71 -6.58
C GLU A 43 -0.18 7.37 -5.55
N VAL A 44 0.21 7.33 -4.29
CA VAL A 44 -0.72 7.13 -3.17
C VAL A 44 -1.49 8.42 -2.92
N HIS A 45 -2.80 8.30 -2.74
CA HIS A 45 -3.67 9.44 -2.47
C HIS A 45 -3.28 10.16 -1.17
N SER A 46 -3.26 11.49 -1.19
CA SER A 46 -2.86 12.33 -0.05
C SER A 46 -3.62 12.01 1.23
N ASP A 47 -4.94 11.83 1.15
CA ASP A 47 -5.78 11.46 2.31
C ASP A 47 -5.28 10.18 3.01
N LEU A 48 -4.88 9.16 2.25
CA LEU A 48 -4.35 7.92 2.83
C LEU A 48 -2.99 8.16 3.52
N LEU A 49 -2.15 9.04 2.95
CA LEU A 49 -0.87 9.41 3.54
C LEU A 49 -1.07 10.19 4.85
N GLU A 50 -1.99 11.15 4.87
CA GLU A 50 -2.30 11.97 6.05
C GLU A 50 -2.89 11.13 7.19
N GLU A 51 -3.85 10.25 6.88
CA GLU A 51 -4.42 9.33 7.86
C GLU A 51 -3.36 8.42 8.47
N LEU A 52 -2.47 7.85 7.64
CA LEU A 52 -1.41 6.97 8.12
C LEU A 52 -0.28 7.73 8.83
N ALA A 53 -0.04 9.01 8.52
CA ALA A 53 1.00 9.82 9.16
C ALA A 53 0.82 9.92 10.68
N SER A 54 -0.43 10.04 11.14
CA SER A 54 -0.77 10.07 12.58
C SER A 54 -0.42 8.78 13.33
N HIS A 55 -0.17 7.69 12.60
CA HIS A 55 0.14 6.36 13.15
C HIS A 55 1.59 5.91 12.90
N ARG A 56 2.41 6.73 12.24
CA ARG A 56 3.86 6.51 12.10
C ARG A 56 4.54 7.08 13.36
N LYS A 57 4.82 6.21 14.33
CA LYS A 57 5.58 6.56 15.55
C LYS A 57 7.05 6.23 15.41
#